data_AF-A0A9E1ECJ5-F1
#
_entry.id   AF-A0A9E1ECJ5-F1
#
_cell.length_a   1.000
_cell.length_b   1.000
_cell.length_c   1.000
_cell.angle_alpha   90.00
_cell.angle_beta   90.00
_cell.angle_gamma   90.00
#
_symmetry.space_group_name_H-M   'P 1'
#
loop_
_entity.id
_entity.type
_entity.pdbx_description
1 polymer ?
#
loop_
_entity_poly.entity_id
_entity_poly.type
_entity_poly.pdbx_seq_one_letter_code
_entity_poly.pdbx_strand_id
1 'polypeptide(L)'
;MERMSGRLAAIESVLKKLEPVESLLERITLLENTIFTTKRVFTFQEACMYIGVSESMLYKLTSSKEIPHYKPRGKMVYFAK
;
A
#
# COMPACT_ATOMS: atom_id res chain seq x y z
N MET A 1 19.06 38.38 25.80
CA MET A 1 19.45 36.97 25.61
C MET A 1 18.27 36.03 25.79
N GLU A 2 17.55 36.07 26.92
CA GLU A 2 16.42 35.16 27.22
C GLU A 2 15.27 35.18 26.20
N ARG A 3 14.88 36.35 25.69
CA ARG A 3 13.79 36.47 24.71
C ARG A 3 14.07 35.74 23.38
N MET A 4 15.34 35.64 22.99
CA MET A 4 15.75 34.96 21.76
C MET A 4 15.78 33.43 21.97
N SER A 5 16.22 33.00 23.16
CA SER A 5 16.17 31.60 23.58
C SER A 5 14.73 31.08 23.64
N GLY A 6 13.78 31.84 24.20
CA GLY A 6 12.37 31.44 24.23
C GLY A 6 11.75 31.30 22.83
N ARG A 7 12.14 32.16 21.87
CA ARG A 7 11.70 32.05 20.47
C ARG A 7 12.30 30.83 19.77
N LEU A 8 13.57 30.52 20.03
CA LEU A 8 14.22 29.31 19.51
C LEU A 8 13.56 28.04 20.05
N ALA A 9 13.26 27.98 21.35
CA ALA A 9 12.56 26.85 21.96
C ALA A 9 11.16 26.62 21.36
N ALA A 10 10.44 27.70 21.05
CA ALA A 10 9.14 27.60 20.37
C ALA A 10 9.29 27.05 18.94
N ILE A 11 10.31 27.49 18.20
CA ILE A 11 10.61 26.98 16.85
C ILE A 11 11.00 25.49 16.90
N GLU A 12 11.88 25.10 17.82
CA GLU A 12 12.27 23.69 18.01
C GLU A 12 11.09 22.79 18.38
N SER A 13 10.18 23.28 19.23
CA SER A 13 8.95 22.57 19.60
C SER A 13 8.02 22.35 18.39
N VAL A 14 7.90 23.34 17.50
CA VAL A 14 7.11 23.22 16.27
C VAL A 14 7.79 22.26 15.29
N LEU A 15 9.11 22.36 15.11
CA LEU A 15 9.86 21.47 14.24
C LEU A 15 9.79 20.00 14.71
N LYS A 16 9.77 19.75 16.02
CA LYS A 16 9.57 18.40 16.59
C LYS A 16 8.19 17.80 16.31
N LYS A 17 7.17 18.62 16.11
CA LYS A 17 5.80 18.14 15.81
C LYS A 17 5.62 17.76 14.35
N LEU A 18 6.49 18.26 13.47
CA LEU A 18 6.51 17.85 12.08
C LEU A 18 7.26 16.52 12.01
N GLU A 19 6.55 15.45 11.67
CA GLU A 19 7.21 14.21 11.25
C GLU A 19 8.15 14.56 10.07
N PRO A 20 9.35 13.95 9.99
CA PRO A 20 10.20 14.08 8.82
C PRO A 20 9.39 13.78 7.55
N VAL A 21 9.62 14.57 6.50
CA VAL A 21 8.90 14.41 5.22
C VAL A 21 9.07 13.00 4.69
N GLU A 22 10.23 12.39 4.94
CA GLU A 22 10.56 11.00 4.62
C GLU A 22 9.60 10.00 5.28
N SER A 23 9.26 10.20 6.55
CA SER A 23 8.31 9.32 7.27
C SER A 23 6.89 9.42 6.71
N LEU A 24 6.48 10.63 6.30
CA LEU A 24 5.19 10.82 5.63
C LEU A 24 5.15 10.13 4.27
N LEU A 25 6.23 10.19 3.49
CA LEU A 25 6.34 9.51 2.20
C LEU A 25 6.27 7.98 2.34
N GLU A 26 6.92 7.41 3.34
CA GLU A 26 6.83 5.97 3.64
C GLU A 26 5.39 5.55 3.98
N ARG A 27 4.70 6.34 4.81
CA ARG A 27 3.29 6.07 5.19
C ARG A 27 2.35 6.17 3.99
N ILE A 28 2.55 7.15 3.11
CA ILE A 28 1.79 7.28 1.86
C ILE A 28 2.03 6.07 0.96
N THR A 29 3.28 5.66 0.79
CA THR A 29 3.64 4.48 -0.02
C THR A 29 2.96 3.20 0.51
N LEU A 30 2.92 3.04 1.83
CA LEU A 30 2.24 1.91 2.47
C LEU A 30 0.71 1.95 2.26
N LEU A 31 0.11 3.15 2.30
CA LEU A 31 -1.32 3.33 2.00
C LEU A 31 -1.63 3.03 0.53
N GLU A 32 -0.82 3.50 -0.41
CA GLU A 32 -0.96 3.19 -1.84
C GLU A 32 -0.89 1.68 -2.08
N ASN A 33 0.02 0.98 -1.40
CA ASN A 33 0.17 -0.47 -1.46
C ASN A 33 -0.97 -1.26 -0.77
N THR A 34 -1.85 -0.60 -0.02
CA THR A 34 -2.94 -1.28 0.72
C THR A 34 -4.34 -0.76 0.35
N ILE A 35 -4.44 0.26 -0.51
CA ILE A 35 -5.69 0.91 -0.89
C ILE A 35 -6.71 -0.07 -1.50
N PHE A 36 -6.22 -1.11 -2.20
CA PHE A 36 -7.07 -2.13 -2.81
C PHE A 36 -7.78 -3.03 -1.79
N THR A 37 -7.33 -3.09 -0.52
CA THR A 37 -7.90 -3.99 0.50
C THR A 37 -9.38 -3.74 0.79
N THR A 38 -9.91 -2.57 0.44
CA THR A 38 -11.34 -2.22 0.56
C THR A 38 -12.18 -2.74 -0.61
N LYS A 39 -11.56 -3.13 -1.73
CA LYS A 39 -12.26 -3.66 -2.90
C LYS A 39 -12.81 -5.06 -2.61
N ARG A 40 -13.99 -5.34 -3.17
CA ARG A 40 -14.59 -6.69 -3.17
C ARG A 40 -14.04 -7.60 -4.27
N VAL A 41 -13.44 -6.99 -5.29
CA VAL A 41 -12.87 -7.69 -6.45
C VAL A 41 -11.47 -7.15 -6.69
N PHE A 42 -10.50 -8.05 -6.79
CA PHE A 42 -9.11 -7.76 -7.09
C PHE A 42 -8.81 -8.08 -8.55
N THR A 43 -7.99 -7.23 -9.15
CA THR A 43 -7.22 -7.55 -10.35
C THR A 43 -6.12 -8.55 -10.02
N PHE A 44 -5.44 -9.07 -11.05
CA PHE A 44 -4.34 -10.01 -10.86
C PHE A 44 -3.20 -9.46 -9.99
N GLN A 45 -2.77 -8.21 -10.23
CA GLN A 45 -1.68 -7.60 -9.45
C GLN A 45 -2.08 -7.36 -7.99
N GLU A 46 -3.31 -6.87 -7.75
CA GLU A 46 -3.82 -6.68 -6.39
C GLU A 46 -3.93 -8.02 -5.65
N ALA A 47 -4.33 -9.10 -6.34
CA ALA A 47 -4.37 -10.43 -5.76
C ALA A 47 -2.96 -10.97 -5.42
N CYS A 48 -1.95 -10.72 -6.28
CA CYS A 48 -0.56 -11.06 -5.96
C CYS A 48 -0.09 -10.36 -4.68
N MET A 49 -0.35 -9.05 -4.57
CA MET A 49 0.01 -8.25 -3.39
C MET A 49 -0.76 -8.69 -2.14
N TYR A 50 -2.05 -9.01 -2.28
CA TYR A 50 -2.91 -9.42 -1.16
C TYR A 50 -2.54 -10.81 -0.62
N ILE A 51 -2.31 -11.78 -1.51
CA ILE A 51 -1.99 -13.18 -1.14
C ILE A 51 -0.51 -13.31 -0.76
N GLY A 52 0.35 -12.40 -1.23
CA GLY A 52 1.79 -12.43 -0.96
C GLY A 52 2.55 -13.44 -1.82
N VAL A 53 2.12 -13.63 -3.07
CA VAL A 53 2.75 -14.57 -4.03
C VAL A 53 3.25 -13.84 -5.26
N SER A 54 4.27 -14.41 -5.93
CA SER A 54 4.74 -13.89 -7.20
C SER A 54 3.69 -14.05 -8.30
N GLU A 55 3.77 -13.21 -9.34
CA GLU A 55 2.89 -13.31 -10.51
C GLU A 55 2.95 -14.70 -11.14
N SER A 56 4.15 -15.29 -11.27
CA SER A 56 4.32 -16.64 -11.84
C SER A 56 3.66 -17.73 -10.99
N MET A 57 3.66 -17.56 -9.67
CA MET A 57 2.97 -18.48 -8.77
C MET A 57 1.45 -18.33 -8.90
N LEU A 58 0.93 -17.10 -8.87
CA LEU A 58 -0.50 -16.88 -9.03
C LEU A 58 -1.00 -17.34 -10.40
N TYR A 59 -0.22 -17.15 -11.47
CA TYR A 59 -0.52 -17.68 -12.79
C TYR A 59 -0.65 -19.21 -12.77
N LYS A 60 0.30 -19.92 -12.14
CA LYS A 60 0.22 -21.38 -11.98
C LYS A 60 -1.05 -21.81 -11.24
N LEU A 61 -1.38 -21.14 -10.12
CA LEU A 61 -2.59 -21.44 -9.35
C LEU A 61 -3.87 -21.20 -10.16
N THR A 62 -3.91 -20.15 -10.98
CA THR A 62 -5.06 -19.88 -11.84
C THR A 62 -5.18 -20.87 -13.00
N SER A 63 -4.06 -21.30 -13.59
CA SER A 63 -4.07 -22.24 -14.70
C SER A 63 -4.37 -23.67 -14.26
N SER A 64 -3.93 -24.08 -13.06
CA SER A 64 -4.30 -25.36 -12.44
C SER A 64 -5.70 -25.35 -11.81
N LYS A 65 -6.38 -24.19 -11.78
CA LYS A 65 -7.70 -23.98 -11.17
C LYS A 65 -7.72 -24.26 -9.66
N GLU A 66 -6.59 -24.13 -8.99
CA GLU A 66 -6.48 -24.27 -7.53
C GLU A 66 -7.06 -23.08 -6.77
N ILE A 67 -7.14 -21.92 -7.43
CA ILE A 67 -7.75 -20.71 -6.85
C ILE A 67 -9.01 -20.30 -7.63
N PRO A 68 -10.12 -19.97 -6.93
CA PRO A 68 -11.32 -19.40 -7.54
C PRO A 68 -11.00 -18.08 -8.24
N HIS A 69 -11.38 -17.97 -9.51
CA HIS A 69 -11.14 -16.77 -10.29
C HIS A 69 -12.21 -16.59 -11.38
N TYR A 70 -12.39 -15.35 -11.81
CA TYR A 70 -13.30 -14.96 -12.88
C TYR A 70 -12.52 -14.47 -14.11
N LYS A 71 -12.86 -14.98 -15.29
CA LYS A 71 -12.13 -14.74 -16.55
C LYS A 71 -13.07 -14.41 -17.72
N PRO A 72 -13.67 -13.21 -17.76
CA PRO A 72 -14.77 -12.87 -18.69
C PRO A 72 -14.40 -12.87 -20.18
N ARG A 73 -13.13 -12.59 -20.52
CA ARG A 73 -12.66 -12.41 -21.90
C ARG A 73 -11.32 -13.08 -22.20
N GLY A 74 -10.93 -14.11 -21.44
CA GLY A 74 -9.71 -14.87 -21.70
C GLY A 74 -8.37 -14.17 -21.37
N LYS A 75 -8.32 -12.84 -21.32
CA LYS A 75 -7.09 -12.07 -21.02
C LYS A 75 -7.02 -11.54 -19.58
N MET A 76 -8.15 -11.12 -19.02
CA MET A 76 -8.20 -10.54 -17.67
C MET A 76 -8.67 -11.58 -16.66
N VAL A 77 -8.02 -11.60 -15.50
CA VAL A 77 -8.34 -12.48 -14.37
C VAL A 77 -8.67 -11.61 -13.16
N TYR A 78 -9.78 -11.93 -12.52
CA TYR A 78 -10.28 -11.25 -11.34
C TYR A 78 -10.53 -12.24 -10.20
N PHE A 79 -10.39 -11.75 -8.98
CA PHE A 79 -10.55 -12.54 -7.76
C PHE A 79 -11.57 -11.85 -6.87
N ALA A 80 -12.49 -12.62 -6.29
CA ALA A 80 -13.28 -12.12 -5.18
C ALA A 80 -12.40 -12.11 -3.92
N LYS A 81 -12.53 -11.07 -3.10
CA LYS A 81 -11.90 -11.04 -1.78
C LYS A 81 -12.46 -12.14 -0.88
#